data_AF-A0A2V6N640-F1
#
_entry.id   AF-A0A2V6N640-F1
#
_cell.length_a   1.000
_cell.length_b   1.000
_cell.length_c   1.000
_cell.angle_alpha   90.00
_cell.angle_beta   90.00
_cell.angle_gamma   90.00
#
_symmetry.space_group_name_H-M   'P 1'
#
loop_
_entity.id
_entity.type
_entity.pdbx_description
1 polymer ?
#
loop_
_entity_poly.entity_id
_entity_poly.type
_entity_poly.pdbx_seq_one_letter_code
_entity_poly.pdbx_strand_id
1 'polypeptide(L)'
;EAAKQCGQNWLPTVQMPKTPKDFFLSVEAGVSPAQNSRMQSVRLPLQKSGSELRLIGSLQSDAVHLKTVLADYEREHHVRPASVLMCIGPEGDFTPAELNLARSNGCRPITLGPIILRVQTAAIYCLSVLSYELLAAPL
;
A
#
# COMPACT_ATOMS: atom_id res chain seq x y z
N GLU A 1 18.49 -9.90 6.73
CA GLU A 1 18.33 -11.31 7.16
C GLU A 1 17.16 -11.99 6.46
N ALA A 2 15.93 -11.50 6.63
CA ALA A 2 14.72 -12.08 6.02
C ALA A 2 14.86 -12.41 4.52
N ALA A 3 15.27 -11.45 3.68
CA ALA A 3 15.44 -11.67 2.24
C ALA A 3 16.38 -12.84 1.91
N LYS A 4 17.48 -12.98 2.66
CA LYS A 4 18.45 -14.08 2.49
C LYS A 4 17.83 -15.43 2.85
N GLN A 5 17.09 -15.50 3.96
CA GLN A 5 16.47 -16.74 4.42
C GLN A 5 15.27 -17.17 3.56
N CYS A 6 14.62 -16.24 2.87
CA CYS A 6 13.48 -16.51 1.99
C CYS A 6 13.87 -16.67 0.50
N GLY A 7 15.17 -16.67 0.16
CA GLY A 7 15.62 -16.80 -1.23
C GLY A 7 15.24 -15.62 -2.14
N GLN A 8 14.99 -14.44 -1.56
CA GLN A 8 14.59 -13.25 -2.30
C GLN A 8 15.80 -12.64 -3.03
N ASN A 9 15.69 -12.42 -4.34
CA ASN A 9 16.77 -11.89 -5.18
C ASN A 9 16.87 -10.34 -5.19
N TRP A 10 16.09 -9.66 -4.35
CA TRP A 10 16.10 -8.22 -4.18
C TRP A 10 15.92 -7.83 -2.70
N LEU A 11 16.37 -6.63 -2.36
CA LEU A 11 16.21 -6.07 -1.02
C LEU A 11 15.14 -4.98 -1.02
N PRO A 12 14.16 -5.01 -0.10
CA PRO A 12 13.22 -3.91 0.03
C PRO A 12 13.91 -2.65 0.53
N THR A 13 13.50 -1.50 -0.01
CA THR A 13 13.95 -0.21 0.47
C THR A 13 13.18 0.18 1.73
N VAL A 14 13.89 0.44 2.82
CA VAL A 14 13.30 1.00 4.05
C VAL A 14 13.53 2.50 4.04
N GLN A 15 12.45 3.27 4.02
CA GLN A 15 12.52 4.73 4.04
C GLN A 15 12.65 5.28 5.47
N MET A 16 13.21 6.48 5.60
CA MET A 16 13.23 7.19 6.87
C MET A 16 11.80 7.54 7.33
N PRO A 17 11.51 7.48 8.64
CA PRO A 17 10.21 7.89 9.17
C PRO A 17 9.86 9.32 8.76
N LYS A 18 8.59 9.53 8.38
CA LYS A 18 8.02 10.82 8.01
C LYS A 18 6.73 11.03 8.78
N THR A 19 6.33 12.29 8.94
CA THR A 19 4.95 12.58 9.36
C THR A 19 3.98 12.13 8.25
N PRO A 20 2.72 11.77 8.57
CA PRO A 20 1.73 11.44 7.55
C PRO A 20 1.58 12.53 6.48
N LYS A 21 1.62 13.80 6.89
CA LYS A 21 1.56 14.96 5.99
C LYS A 21 2.73 14.96 5.00
N ASP A 22 3.96 14.83 5.48
CA ASP A 22 5.15 14.84 4.63
C ASP A 22 5.22 13.60 3.73
N PHE A 23 4.73 12.46 4.23
CA PHE A 23 4.61 11.24 3.45
C PHE A 23 3.73 11.47 2.22
N PHE A 24 2.49 11.92 2.42
CA PHE A 24 1.54 12.13 1.32
C PHE A 24 2.00 13.24 0.35
N LEU A 25 2.59 14.33 0.84
CA LEU A 25 3.21 15.35 -0.01
C LEU A 25 4.34 14.78 -0.89
N SER A 26 5.19 13.91 -0.34
CA SER A 26 6.30 13.31 -1.10
C SER A 26 5.83 12.30 -2.15
N VAL A 27 4.71 11.61 -1.87
CA VAL A 27 4.06 10.68 -2.79
C VAL A 27 3.38 11.42 -3.95
N GLU A 28 2.81 12.60 -3.72
CA GLU A 28 2.24 13.43 -4.78
C GLU A 28 3.30 14.07 -5.68
N ALA A 29 4.45 14.44 -5.11
CA ALA A 29 5.52 15.11 -5.83
C ALA A 29 6.34 14.18 -6.76
N GLY A 30 6.13 12.86 -6.71
CA GLY A 30 6.89 11.89 -7.51
C GLY A 30 8.40 11.87 -7.24
N VAL A 31 8.83 12.42 -6.09
CA VAL A 31 10.25 12.62 -5.78
C VAL A 31 10.81 11.36 -5.14
N SER A 32 11.70 10.69 -5.89
CA SER A 32 12.61 9.67 -5.35
C SER A 32 13.65 10.34 -4.44
N PRO A 33 13.77 10.00 -3.14
CA PRO A 33 14.85 10.53 -2.32
C PRO A 33 16.12 9.69 -2.55
N ALA A 34 17.21 10.38 -2.91
CA ALA A 34 18.61 9.91 -3.03
C ALA A 34 18.91 8.89 -4.15
N GLN A 35 19.15 9.40 -5.37
CA GLN A 35 19.96 8.71 -6.36
C GLN A 35 21.45 9.01 -6.11
N ASN A 36 22.16 8.11 -5.42
CA ASN A 36 23.61 8.00 -5.59
C ASN A 36 23.89 7.04 -6.74
N SER A 37 24.53 7.56 -7.76
CA SER A 37 24.91 6.93 -9.01
C SER A 37 25.94 5.80 -8.80
N ARG A 38 25.48 4.53 -8.84
CA ARG A 38 26.14 3.32 -9.39
C ARG A 38 25.58 2.06 -8.72
N MET A 39 24.52 1.50 -9.30
CA MET A 39 24.26 0.06 -9.45
C MET A 39 22.80 -0.12 -9.86
N GLN A 40 22.61 -0.73 -11.03
CA GLN A 40 21.40 -1.30 -11.62
C GLN A 40 20.05 -0.79 -11.10
N SER A 41 19.39 -0.03 -11.98
CA SER A 41 18.06 0.54 -11.83
C SER A 41 16.98 -0.51 -11.53
N VAL A 42 16.73 -0.75 -10.24
CA VAL A 42 15.42 -1.24 -9.79
C VAL A 42 14.52 -0.03 -9.78
N ARG A 43 13.54 0.01 -10.70
CA ARG A 43 12.55 1.09 -10.77
C ARG A 43 11.83 1.20 -9.43
N LEU A 44 11.95 2.36 -8.76
CA LEU A 44 11.06 2.69 -7.65
C LEU A 44 9.63 2.84 -8.20
N PRO A 45 8.61 2.17 -7.65
CA PRO A 45 7.25 2.29 -8.17
C PRO A 45 6.47 3.48 -7.60
N LEU A 46 7.09 4.37 -6.81
CA LEU A 46 6.42 5.60 -6.32
C LEU A 46 6.44 6.74 -7.35
N GLN A 47 6.56 6.42 -8.64
CA GLN A 47 6.08 7.33 -9.67
C GLN A 47 4.56 7.23 -9.66
N LYS A 48 3.86 8.36 -9.84
CA LYS A 48 2.43 8.42 -10.16
C LYS A 48 2.21 7.78 -11.53
N SER A 49 2.50 6.48 -11.64
CA SER A 49 2.09 5.63 -12.75
C SER A 49 0.57 5.65 -12.70
N GLY A 50 -0.10 5.85 -13.82
CA GLY A 50 -1.57 6.00 -13.88
C GLY A 50 -2.37 4.78 -13.38
N SER A 51 -1.72 3.82 -12.71
CA SER A 51 -2.25 2.53 -12.29
C SER A 51 -1.85 2.14 -10.85
N GLU A 52 -1.67 3.11 -9.94
CA GLU A 52 -1.46 2.83 -8.50
C GLU A 52 -2.80 2.78 -7.75
N LEU A 53 -3.05 1.71 -6.97
CA LEU A 53 -4.17 1.62 -6.05
C LEU A 53 -3.70 1.94 -4.62
N ARG A 54 -4.39 2.86 -3.95
CA ARG A 54 -4.06 3.28 -2.58
C ARG A 54 -5.10 2.79 -1.61
N LEU A 55 -4.66 2.12 -0.57
CA LEU A 55 -5.49 1.44 0.43
C LEU A 55 -5.09 1.86 1.82
N ILE A 56 -6.07 1.93 2.72
CA ILE A 56 -5.83 2.17 4.14
C ILE A 56 -6.68 1.20 4.95
N GLY A 57 -6.06 0.47 5.87
CA GLY A 57 -6.79 -0.36 6.83
C GLY A 57 -7.63 0.53 7.73
N SER A 58 -8.91 0.22 7.88
CA SER A 58 -9.82 1.04 8.68
C SER A 58 -10.87 0.20 9.40
N LEU A 59 -11.17 0.59 10.65
CA LEU A 59 -12.26 0.06 11.45
C LEU A 59 -13.57 0.89 11.30
N GLN A 60 -13.59 1.89 10.43
CA GLN A 60 -14.78 2.72 10.18
C GLN A 60 -15.86 1.97 9.39
N SER A 61 -17.12 2.38 9.54
CA SER A 61 -18.27 1.70 8.93
C SER A 61 -18.35 1.80 7.40
N ASP A 62 -17.57 2.70 6.80
CA ASP A 62 -17.51 2.88 5.35
C ASP A 62 -16.33 2.11 4.72
N ALA A 63 -15.57 1.36 5.50
CA ALA A 63 -14.52 0.47 5.02
C ALA A 63 -15.14 -0.70 4.24
N VAL A 64 -14.64 -0.94 3.03
CA VAL A 64 -15.17 -1.96 2.12
C VAL A 64 -14.22 -3.15 1.96
N HIS A 65 -14.71 -4.28 1.48
CA HIS A 65 -13.84 -5.44 1.22
C HIS A 65 -12.88 -5.15 0.06
N LEU A 66 -11.64 -5.64 0.17
CA LEU A 66 -10.61 -5.51 -0.86
C LEU A 66 -11.10 -5.93 -2.25
N LYS A 67 -11.85 -7.03 -2.33
CA LYS A 67 -12.41 -7.54 -3.59
C LYS A 67 -13.34 -6.53 -4.28
N THR A 68 -14.16 -5.82 -3.51
CA THR A 68 -15.02 -4.75 -4.04
C THR A 68 -14.16 -3.61 -4.57
N VAL A 69 -13.15 -3.18 -3.81
CA VAL A 69 -12.23 -2.11 -4.23
C VAL A 69 -11.51 -2.46 -5.53
N LEU A 70 -11.04 -3.69 -5.67
CA LEU A 70 -10.36 -4.16 -6.88
C LEU A 70 -11.30 -4.21 -8.09
N ALA A 71 -12.52 -4.72 -7.92
CA ALA A 71 -13.53 -4.74 -8.98
C ALA A 71 -13.94 -3.32 -9.42
N ASP A 72 -14.09 -2.41 -8.47
CA ASP A 72 -14.40 -1.01 -8.74
C ASP A 72 -13.24 -0.33 -9.49
N TYR A 73 -12.00 -0.58 -9.05
CA TYR A 73 -10.80 -0.08 -9.72
C TYR A 73 -10.69 -0.57 -11.17
N GLU A 74 -10.88 -1.87 -11.40
CA GLU A 74 -10.81 -2.45 -12.75
C GLU A 74 -11.93 -1.91 -13.65
N ARG A 75 -13.13 -1.67 -13.11
CA ARG A 75 -14.23 -1.05 -13.87
C ARG A 75 -13.96 0.42 -14.20
N GLU A 76 -13.34 1.17 -13.30
CA GLU A 76 -13.03 2.59 -13.50
C GLU A 76 -11.85 2.79 -14.47
N HIS A 77 -10.81 1.96 -14.35
CA HIS A 77 -9.56 2.12 -15.08
C HIS A 77 -9.39 1.16 -16.26
N HIS A 78 -10.29 0.18 -16.43
CA HIS A 78 -10.23 -0.88 -17.46
C HIS A 78 -8.94 -1.72 -17.41
N VAL A 79 -8.21 -1.65 -16.29
CA VAL A 79 -6.97 -2.37 -16.04
C VAL A 79 -6.86 -2.73 -14.56
N ARG A 80 -6.07 -3.76 -14.26
CA ARG A 80 -5.68 -4.07 -12.89
C ARG A 80 -4.60 -3.09 -12.38
N PRO A 81 -4.54 -2.83 -11.07
CA PRO A 81 -3.50 -1.95 -10.53
C PRO A 81 -2.12 -2.57 -10.72
N ALA A 82 -1.18 -1.76 -11.19
CA ALA A 82 0.22 -2.17 -11.39
C ALA A 82 1.04 -2.07 -10.09
N SER A 83 0.59 -1.25 -9.14
CA SER A 83 1.19 -1.10 -7.82
C SER A 83 0.12 -0.82 -6.76
N VAL A 84 0.45 -1.15 -5.51
CA VAL A 84 -0.42 -0.90 -4.36
C VAL A 84 0.35 -0.18 -3.26
N LEU A 85 -0.22 0.91 -2.76
CA LEU A 85 0.14 1.51 -1.48
C LEU A 85 -0.83 0.98 -0.41
N MET A 86 -0.32 0.31 0.62
CA MET A 86 -1.12 -0.18 1.74
C MET A 86 -0.69 0.51 3.04
N CYS A 87 -1.59 1.30 3.64
CA CYS A 87 -1.37 1.96 4.92
C CYS A 87 -1.95 1.12 6.07
N ILE A 88 -1.13 0.77 7.05
CA ILE A 88 -1.53 0.07 8.27
C ILE A 88 -1.28 0.99 9.47
N GLY A 89 -2.31 1.18 10.29
CA GLY A 89 -2.25 2.05 11.47
C GLY A 89 -1.44 1.43 12.62
N PRO A 90 -1.03 2.25 13.60
CA PRO A 90 -0.41 1.78 14.84
C PRO A 90 -1.44 1.07 15.74
N GLU A 91 -1.05 0.68 16.96
CA GLU A 91 -1.92 -0.03 17.92
C GLU A 91 -3.22 0.71 18.26
N GLY A 92 -3.22 2.05 18.17
CA GLY A 92 -4.39 2.91 18.38
C GLY A 92 -5.20 3.22 17.11
N ASP A 93 -4.87 2.58 15.98
CA ASP A 93 -5.36 2.90 14.64
C ASP A 93 -5.02 4.35 14.20
N PHE A 94 -5.39 4.72 12.99
CA PHE A 94 -5.29 6.09 12.50
C PHE A 94 -6.32 7.00 13.19
N THR A 95 -5.88 8.21 13.52
CA THR A 95 -6.81 9.25 13.96
C THR A 95 -7.78 9.65 12.84
N PRO A 96 -8.95 10.23 13.15
CA PRO A 96 -9.86 10.74 12.12
C PRO A 96 -9.20 11.74 11.16
N ALA A 97 -8.28 12.57 11.67
CA ALA A 97 -7.53 13.53 10.85
C ALA A 97 -6.60 12.83 9.85
N GLU A 98 -5.92 11.75 10.26
CA GLU A 98 -5.05 10.97 9.39
C GLU A 98 -5.83 10.16 8.35
N LEU A 99 -6.98 9.59 8.73
CA LEU A 99 -7.87 8.92 7.77
C LEU A 99 -8.40 9.90 6.72
N ASN A 100 -8.81 11.10 7.14
CA ASN A 100 -9.26 12.14 6.22
C ASN A 100 -8.13 12.60 5.28
N LEU A 101 -6.91 12.76 5.81
CA LEU A 101 -5.73 13.07 5.00
C LEU A 101 -5.42 11.97 3.98
N ALA A 102 -5.51 10.70 4.38
CA ALA A 102 -5.30 9.59 3.46
C ALA A 102 -6.38 9.55 2.36
N ARG A 103 -7.64 9.77 2.73
CA ARG A 103 -8.77 9.84 1.77
C ARG A 103 -8.62 10.98 0.78
N SER A 104 -8.23 12.17 1.23
CA SER A 104 -7.98 13.31 0.33
C SER A 104 -6.83 13.04 -0.65
N ASN A 105 -5.93 12.11 -0.32
CA ASN A 105 -4.85 11.61 -1.16
C ASN A 105 -5.20 10.34 -1.96
N GLY A 106 -6.48 9.98 -2.02
CA GLY A 106 -7.01 8.88 -2.82
C GLY A 106 -6.94 7.49 -2.17
N CYS A 107 -6.58 7.39 -0.88
CA CYS A 107 -6.63 6.10 -0.20
C CYS A 107 -8.08 5.64 0.02
N ARG A 108 -8.37 4.41 -0.40
CA ARG A 108 -9.66 3.75 -0.18
C ARG A 108 -9.62 2.95 1.13
N PRO A 109 -10.56 3.18 2.08
CA PRO A 109 -10.60 2.41 3.32
C PRO A 109 -11.01 0.96 3.04
N ILE A 110 -10.27 0.02 3.62
CA ILE A 110 -10.61 -1.40 3.55
C ILE A 110 -10.77 -2.03 4.93
N THR A 111 -11.73 -2.94 5.03
CA THR A 111 -11.87 -3.84 6.19
C THR A 111 -10.98 -5.07 6.01
N LEU A 112 -10.40 -5.56 7.11
CA LEU A 112 -9.63 -6.80 7.15
C LEU A 112 -10.43 -7.97 7.73
N GLY A 113 -11.76 -7.82 7.78
CA GLY A 113 -12.69 -8.82 8.33
C GLY A 113 -13.33 -8.37 9.64
N PRO A 114 -14.07 -9.29 10.31
CA PRO A 114 -14.90 -8.95 11.47
C PRO A 114 -14.11 -8.80 12.78
N ILE A 115 -12.84 -9.22 12.80
CA ILE A 115 -11.98 -9.17 13.99
C ILE A 115 -10.95 -8.06 13.86
N ILE A 116 -10.68 -7.38 14.96
CA ILE A 116 -9.63 -6.36 15.02
C ILE A 116 -8.28 -7.08 15.06
N LEU A 117 -7.48 -6.87 14.02
CA LEU A 117 -6.14 -7.43 13.91
C LEU A 117 -5.11 -6.52 14.60
N ARG A 118 -4.12 -7.13 15.26
CA ARG A 118 -2.93 -6.39 15.71
C ARG A 118 -2.11 -5.94 14.51
N VAL A 119 -1.37 -4.84 14.64
CA VAL A 119 -0.59 -4.18 13.56
C VAL A 119 0.22 -5.17 12.71
N GLN A 120 0.99 -6.05 13.36
CA GLN A 120 1.83 -7.05 12.67
C GLN A 120 1.00 -8.07 11.87
N THR A 121 -0.11 -8.55 12.45
CA THR A 121 -1.02 -9.49 11.79
C THR A 121 -1.74 -8.83 10.62
N ALA A 122 -2.17 -7.58 10.77
CA ALA A 122 -2.78 -6.80 9.71
C ALA A 122 -1.84 -6.65 8.51
N ALA A 123 -0.56 -6.33 8.75
CA ALA A 123 0.44 -6.20 7.70
C ALA A 123 0.65 -7.51 6.91
N ILE A 124 0.83 -8.64 7.62
CA ILE A 124 1.02 -9.96 6.98
C ILE A 124 -0.24 -10.41 6.23
N TYR A 125 -1.42 -10.21 6.83
CA TYR A 125 -2.71 -10.50 6.19
C TYR A 125 -2.85 -9.73 4.87
N CYS A 126 -2.60 -8.41 4.89
CA CYS A 126 -2.69 -7.57 3.70
C CYS A 126 -1.75 -8.02 2.59
N LEU A 127 -0.48 -8.31 2.92
CA LEU A 127 0.47 -8.83 1.94
C LEU A 127 0.00 -10.16 1.33
N SER A 128 -0.59 -11.04 2.15
CA SER A 128 -1.08 -12.35 1.71
C SER A 128 -2.25 -12.22 0.74
N VAL A 129 -3.27 -11.42 1.08
CA VAL A 129 -4.45 -11.24 0.24
C VAL A 129 -4.15 -10.44 -1.03
N LEU A 130 -3.29 -9.41 -0.95
CA LEU A 130 -2.86 -8.66 -2.12
C LEU A 130 -2.06 -9.54 -3.08
N SER A 131 -1.16 -10.38 -2.56
CA SER A 131 -0.43 -11.35 -3.36
C SER A 131 -1.40 -12.33 -4.05
N TYR A 132 -2.36 -12.88 -3.30
CA TYR A 132 -3.36 -13.80 -3.84
C TYR A 132 -4.21 -13.17 -4.95
N GLU A 133 -4.68 -11.94 -4.78
CA GLU A 133 -5.57 -11.29 -5.76
C GLU A 133 -4.82 -10.72 -6.97
N LEU A 134 -3.57 -10.24 -6.80
CA LEU A 134 -2.85 -9.48 -7.83
C LEU A 134 -1.69 -10.24 -8.50
N LEU A 135 -1.08 -11.21 -7.82
CA LEU A 135 0.06 -11.97 -8.36
C LEU A 135 -0.32 -13.37 -8.84
N ALA A 136 -1.47 -13.91 -8.42
CA ALA A 136 -1.98 -15.13 -9.00
C ALA A 136 -2.43 -14.83 -10.44
N ALA A 137 -1.58 -15.16 -11.42
CA ALA A 137 -2.06 -15.33 -12.78
C ALA A 137 -3.14 -16.41 -12.78
N PRO A 138 -4.25 -16.26 -13.53
CA PRO A 138 -5.11 -17.39 -13.79
C PRO A 138 -4.25 -18.50 -14.42
N LEU A 139 -4.29 -19.69 -13.83
CA LEU A 139 -3.67 -20.91 -14.36
C LEU A 139 -4.19 -21.22 -15.77
#